data_AF-A0A968D0M2-F1
#
_entry.id   AF-A0A968D0M2-F1
#
_cell.length_a   1.000
_cell.length_b   1.000
_cell.length_c   1.000
_cell.angle_alpha   90.00
_cell.angle_beta   90.00
_cell.angle_gamma   90.00
#
_symmetry.space_group_name_H-M   'P 1'
#
loop_
_entity.id
_entity.type
_entity.pdbx_description
1 polymer ?
#
loop_
_entity_poly.entity_id
_entity_poly.type
_entity_poly.pdbx_seq_one_letter_code
_entity_poly.pdbx_strand_id
1 'polypeptide(L)'
;PYNPFPYPFINGAENDIAALGEGVFDSVMNKMAEDFKLLRQTELELSDSYDPKEHNEFFRQFNWHQFNEEELQLCPPVLLVGEAESLSGAAVQGIFRLLASQRPIKVAIISGLGGESNQFAKAGTSNEAQFTSAASTLSQEFGLWALSHSHSLVVQTSVGYPGHFLKGAQKAFQTKLPAIFHLYASEPHHHGLPNHQAVRQEKLAVDSRAFPLFIYDPSLERSFAERLDIGDNPAPGQDWGTREQALIDESGIEISKDLPVSVADWAVQEGRFRSAFRLLKKGEIHDEMIPLTHFLNLSPKDREGKEAFITLYDKDKKPSYIAVSPQMIAMAENRLYLWRLLQDVSGERSFEKAEKIDAEQVEKQIAEKTKAVEAEYSEKLTHLEQEHQQIYHQKLTQKLLTLCGIAQDGELSQQSIREFVSPKAEDKINDKDNQ
;
A
#
# COMPACT_ATOMS: atom_id res chain seq x y z
N PRO A 1 15.87 -23.68 -33.33
CA PRO A 1 15.94 -22.98 -34.65
C PRO A 1 14.78 -22.02 -34.92
N TYR A 2 13.66 -22.09 -34.19
CA TYR A 2 12.53 -21.16 -34.37
C TYR A 2 12.72 -19.92 -33.49
N ASN A 3 13.20 -18.82 -34.08
CA ASN A 3 13.23 -17.51 -33.43
C ASN A 3 12.00 -16.70 -33.91
N PRO A 4 11.04 -16.36 -33.02
CA PRO A 4 9.88 -15.56 -33.41
C PRO A 4 10.19 -14.06 -33.54
N PHE A 5 11.35 -13.60 -33.08
CA PHE A 5 11.69 -12.18 -33.04
C PHE A 5 12.48 -11.75 -34.29
N PRO A 6 12.01 -10.74 -35.04
CA PRO A 6 12.74 -10.17 -36.17
C PRO A 6 13.82 -9.16 -35.73
N TYR A 7 13.90 -8.85 -34.44
CA TYR A 7 14.84 -7.90 -33.83
C TYR A 7 15.87 -8.62 -32.96
N PRO A 8 17.00 -7.96 -32.61
CA PRO A 8 17.98 -8.52 -31.68
C PRO A 8 17.32 -8.93 -30.35
N PHE A 9 17.43 -10.21 -30.02
CA PHE A 9 16.88 -10.80 -28.80
C PHE A 9 17.99 -11.53 -28.05
N ILE A 10 18.08 -11.28 -26.76
CA ILE A 10 19.04 -11.94 -25.85
C ILE A 10 18.25 -12.52 -24.70
N ASN A 11 18.48 -13.80 -24.40
CA ASN A 11 17.97 -14.44 -23.21
C ASN A 11 19.06 -14.49 -22.13
N GLY A 12 18.76 -14.02 -20.93
CA GLY A 12 19.68 -13.97 -19.79
C GLY A 12 19.17 -14.76 -18.60
N ALA A 13 20.02 -14.96 -17.58
CA ALA A 13 19.58 -15.51 -16.30
C ALA A 13 18.73 -14.49 -15.53
N GLU A 14 17.77 -14.98 -14.74
CA GLU A 14 16.79 -14.15 -14.01
C GLU A 14 17.47 -13.07 -13.14
N ASN A 15 18.53 -13.44 -12.41
CA ASN A 15 19.22 -12.53 -11.50
C ASN A 15 20.07 -11.46 -12.20
N ASP A 16 20.44 -11.68 -13.47
CA ASP A 16 21.37 -10.82 -14.21
C ASP A 16 20.67 -9.96 -15.26
N ILE A 17 19.35 -10.12 -15.45
CA ILE A 17 18.60 -9.44 -16.52
C ILE A 17 18.75 -7.91 -16.47
N ALA A 18 18.83 -7.35 -15.26
CA ALA A 18 19.00 -5.91 -15.09
C ALA A 18 20.40 -5.44 -15.49
N ALA A 19 21.45 -6.16 -15.08
CA ALA A 19 22.83 -5.85 -15.44
C ALA A 19 23.08 -6.03 -16.94
N LEU A 20 22.49 -7.08 -17.53
CA LEU A 20 22.50 -7.30 -18.97
C LEU A 20 21.85 -6.12 -19.71
N GLY A 21 20.69 -5.64 -19.23
CA GLY A 21 20.00 -4.48 -19.78
C GLY A 21 20.83 -3.20 -19.76
N GLU A 22 21.49 -2.91 -18.64
CA GLU A 22 22.41 -1.76 -18.52
C GLU A 22 23.58 -1.88 -19.51
N GLY A 23 24.20 -3.05 -19.58
CA GLY A 23 25.33 -3.27 -20.48
C GLY A 23 24.96 -3.13 -21.96
N VAL A 24 23.80 -3.66 -22.35
CA VAL A 24 23.27 -3.50 -23.72
C VAL A 24 22.96 -2.03 -24.00
N PHE A 25 22.30 -1.34 -23.07
CA PHE A 25 21.99 0.08 -23.22
C PHE A 25 23.26 0.93 -23.36
N ASP A 26 24.22 0.80 -22.44
CA ASP A 26 25.44 1.59 -22.44
C ASP A 26 26.26 1.31 -23.73
N SER A 27 26.30 0.05 -24.19
CA SER A 27 26.97 -0.33 -25.44
C SER A 27 26.33 0.32 -26.68
N VAL A 28 25.00 0.24 -26.80
CA VAL A 28 24.25 0.87 -27.89
C VAL A 28 24.46 2.38 -27.89
N MET A 29 24.32 3.02 -26.73
CA MET A 29 24.45 4.47 -26.60
C MET A 29 25.87 4.95 -26.92
N ASN A 30 26.90 4.21 -26.50
CA ASN A 30 28.28 4.52 -26.86
C ASN A 30 28.49 4.43 -28.37
N LYS A 31 27.89 3.43 -29.04
CA LYS A 31 28.00 3.31 -30.49
C LYS A 31 27.31 4.47 -31.22
N MET A 32 26.10 4.83 -30.79
CA MET A 32 25.37 5.99 -31.31
C MET A 32 26.14 7.30 -31.07
N ALA A 33 26.83 7.44 -29.93
CA ALA A 33 27.61 8.62 -29.61
C ALA A 33 28.78 8.84 -30.57
N GLU A 34 29.46 7.78 -31.02
CA GLU A 34 30.51 7.87 -32.04
C GLU A 34 29.97 8.45 -33.35
N ASP A 35 28.81 7.96 -33.78
CA ASP A 35 28.20 8.34 -35.05
C ASP A 35 27.65 9.78 -35.00
N PHE A 36 26.97 10.17 -33.91
CA PHE A 36 26.49 11.55 -33.72
C PHE A 36 27.63 12.55 -33.52
N LYS A 37 28.70 12.15 -32.83
CA LYS A 37 29.92 12.97 -32.72
C LYS A 37 30.47 13.28 -34.11
N LEU A 38 30.58 12.28 -34.98
CA LEU A 38 31.08 12.46 -36.34
C LEU A 38 30.19 13.42 -37.13
N LEU A 39 28.86 13.27 -37.03
CA LEU A 39 27.91 14.16 -37.71
C LEU A 39 28.03 15.61 -37.23
N ARG A 40 28.02 15.86 -35.92
CA ARG A 40 28.15 17.21 -35.37
C ARG A 40 29.51 17.84 -35.70
N GLN A 41 30.60 17.07 -35.69
CA GLN A 41 31.91 17.57 -36.14
C GLN A 41 31.87 17.96 -37.61
N THR A 42 31.27 17.13 -38.46
CA THR A 42 31.12 17.40 -39.90
C THR A 42 30.28 18.67 -40.13
N GLU A 43 29.18 18.85 -39.39
CA GLU A 43 28.36 20.06 -39.48
C GLU A 43 29.14 21.32 -39.10
N LEU A 44 29.90 21.27 -38.00
CA LEU A 44 30.75 22.39 -37.55
C LEU A 44 31.87 22.72 -38.55
N GLU A 45 32.45 21.71 -39.19
CA GLU A 45 33.44 21.89 -40.25
C GLU A 45 32.81 22.51 -41.51
N LEU A 46 31.61 22.06 -41.90
CA LEU A 46 30.89 22.60 -43.06
C LEU A 46 30.45 24.06 -42.86
N SER A 47 30.19 24.48 -41.62
CA SER A 47 29.86 25.87 -41.27
C SER A 47 31.07 26.75 -40.92
N ASP A 48 32.30 26.24 -41.11
CA ASP A 48 33.56 26.92 -40.74
C ASP A 48 33.59 27.41 -39.27
N SER A 49 32.84 26.77 -38.38
CA SER A 49 32.70 27.16 -36.98
C SER A 49 33.43 26.23 -36.02
N TYR A 50 34.19 25.25 -36.52
CA TYR A 50 34.92 24.30 -35.69
C TYR A 50 36.14 24.94 -35.01
N ASP A 51 36.10 25.13 -33.69
CA ASP A 51 37.29 25.44 -32.88
C ASP A 51 37.90 24.16 -32.25
N PRO A 52 39.12 23.76 -32.65
CA PRO A 52 39.81 22.61 -32.05
C PRO A 52 40.06 22.72 -30.54
N LYS A 53 40.12 23.92 -29.95
CA LYS A 53 40.35 24.06 -28.50
C LYS A 53 39.10 23.73 -27.69
N GLU A 54 37.94 24.22 -28.12
CA GLU A 54 36.67 24.01 -27.42
C GLU A 54 36.06 22.65 -27.79
N HIS A 55 35.99 22.33 -29.08
CA HIS A 55 35.25 21.16 -29.55
C HIS A 55 35.98 19.83 -29.31
N ASN A 56 37.32 19.78 -29.36
CA ASN A 56 38.03 18.53 -29.07
C ASN A 56 37.82 18.10 -27.61
N GLU A 57 37.77 19.04 -26.67
CA GLU A 57 37.51 18.74 -25.27
C GLU A 57 36.08 18.26 -25.06
N PHE A 58 35.10 18.97 -25.64
CA PHE A 58 33.69 18.57 -25.62
C PHE A 58 33.49 17.16 -26.20
N PHE A 59 34.01 16.90 -27.41
CA PHE A 59 33.85 15.62 -28.09
C PHE A 59 34.66 14.48 -27.47
N ARG A 60 35.62 14.75 -26.59
CA ARG A 60 36.34 13.72 -25.84
C ARG A 60 35.46 13.07 -24.76
N GLN A 61 34.50 13.82 -24.22
CA GLN A 61 33.59 13.36 -23.17
C GLN A 61 32.15 13.16 -23.67
N PHE A 62 31.96 13.22 -25.00
CA PHE A 62 30.65 13.12 -25.62
C PHE A 62 30.01 11.76 -25.37
N ASN A 63 28.80 11.77 -24.82
CA ASN A 63 28.00 10.63 -24.43
C ASN A 63 26.51 10.97 -24.53
N TRP A 64 25.66 9.97 -24.29
CA TRP A 64 24.22 10.07 -24.51
C TRP A 64 23.50 11.15 -23.69
N HIS A 65 24.06 11.60 -22.56
CA HIS A 65 23.47 12.69 -21.78
C HIS A 65 23.50 14.03 -22.54
N GLN A 66 24.33 14.15 -23.59
CA GLN A 66 24.43 15.35 -24.44
C GLN A 66 23.68 15.21 -25.78
N PHE A 67 22.94 14.12 -25.96
CA PHE A 67 22.11 13.95 -27.16
C PHE A 67 20.94 14.94 -27.14
N ASN A 68 20.61 15.46 -28.31
CA ASN A 68 19.38 16.23 -28.47
C ASN A 68 18.18 15.28 -28.57
N GLU A 69 16.98 15.84 -28.69
CA GLU A 69 15.75 15.04 -28.73
C GLU A 69 15.65 14.16 -29.98
N GLU A 70 16.08 14.67 -31.14
CA GLU A 70 16.04 13.94 -32.40
C GLU A 70 17.01 12.76 -32.39
N GLU A 71 18.24 12.97 -31.89
CA GLU A 71 19.25 11.94 -31.71
C GLU A 71 18.78 10.84 -30.75
N LEU A 72 18.16 11.21 -29.63
CA LEU A 72 17.59 10.22 -28.69
C LEU A 72 16.45 9.41 -29.30
N GLN A 73 15.63 10.01 -30.18
CA GLN A 73 14.55 9.29 -30.88
C GLN A 73 15.08 8.29 -31.93
N LEU A 74 16.28 8.53 -32.47
CA LEU A 74 16.95 7.60 -33.38
C LEU A 74 17.60 6.42 -32.65
N CYS A 75 17.87 6.55 -31.35
CA CYS A 75 18.42 5.47 -30.55
C CYS A 75 17.38 4.35 -30.34
N PRO A 76 17.75 3.07 -30.58
CA PRO A 76 16.82 1.97 -30.38
C PRO A 76 16.51 1.77 -28.88
N PRO A 77 15.24 1.59 -28.49
CA PRO A 77 14.86 1.40 -27.10
C PRO A 77 15.31 0.02 -26.60
N VAL A 78 15.77 -0.03 -25.35
CA VAL A 78 16.07 -1.30 -24.65
C VAL A 78 14.86 -1.69 -23.81
N LEU A 79 14.28 -2.84 -24.15
CA LEU A 79 13.15 -3.44 -23.44
C LEU A 79 13.61 -4.74 -22.76
N LEU A 80 13.48 -4.78 -21.44
CA LEU A 80 13.60 -6.00 -20.65
C LEU A 80 12.21 -6.60 -20.49
N VAL A 81 12.07 -7.89 -20.76
CA VAL A 81 10.81 -8.61 -20.62
C VAL A 81 11.03 -9.79 -19.70
N GLY A 82 10.18 -9.95 -18.70
CA GLY A 82 10.20 -11.12 -17.83
C GLY A 82 8.84 -11.37 -17.19
N GLU A 83 8.67 -12.58 -16.67
CA GLU A 83 7.51 -12.94 -15.87
C GLU A 83 7.64 -12.36 -14.46
N ALA A 84 6.52 -11.99 -13.85
CA ALA A 84 6.49 -11.48 -12.48
C ALA A 84 7.12 -12.44 -11.47
N GLU A 85 6.98 -13.76 -11.67
CA GLU A 85 7.58 -14.77 -10.80
C GLU A 85 9.11 -14.81 -10.94
N SER A 86 9.62 -14.90 -12.16
CA SER A 86 11.06 -14.87 -12.46
C SER A 86 11.73 -13.56 -12.05
N LEU A 87 11.01 -12.44 -12.13
CA LEU A 87 11.51 -11.13 -11.75
C LEU A 87 11.32 -10.82 -10.25
N SER A 88 10.72 -11.74 -9.49
CA SER A 88 10.58 -11.64 -8.04
C SER A 88 11.86 -12.06 -7.29
N GLY A 89 11.89 -11.82 -5.98
CA GLY A 89 13.04 -12.19 -5.14
C GLY A 89 14.31 -11.40 -5.47
N ALA A 90 15.38 -12.09 -5.87
CA ALA A 90 16.71 -11.49 -6.05
C ALA A 90 16.79 -10.52 -7.23
N ALA A 91 16.00 -10.73 -8.29
CA ALA A 91 15.96 -9.86 -9.46
C ALA A 91 15.36 -8.47 -9.15
N VAL A 92 14.54 -8.33 -8.11
CA VAL A 92 13.86 -7.08 -7.72
C VAL A 92 14.88 -5.97 -7.44
N GLN A 93 16.00 -6.30 -6.78
CA GLN A 93 17.05 -5.32 -6.50
C GLN A 93 17.64 -4.73 -7.79
N GLY A 94 17.85 -5.57 -8.80
CA GLY A 94 18.34 -5.15 -10.10
C GLY A 94 17.35 -4.22 -10.82
N ILE A 95 16.06 -4.55 -10.75
CA ILE A 95 14.98 -3.73 -11.34
C ILE A 95 14.91 -2.36 -10.64
N PHE A 96 14.91 -2.30 -9.31
CA PHE A 96 14.86 -1.01 -8.61
C PHE A 96 16.10 -0.15 -8.90
N ARG A 97 17.27 -0.77 -9.02
CA ARG A 97 18.49 -0.07 -9.47
C ARG A 97 18.33 0.51 -10.87
N LEU A 98 17.70 -0.22 -11.81
CA LEU A 98 17.39 0.30 -13.14
C LEU A 98 16.49 1.53 -13.09
N LEU A 99 15.43 1.51 -12.27
CA LEU A 99 14.53 2.65 -12.10
C LEU A 99 15.24 3.86 -11.50
N ALA A 100 16.20 3.64 -10.60
CA ALA A 100 17.00 4.70 -10.03
C ALA A 100 18.07 5.25 -11.00
N SER A 101 18.47 4.47 -12.02
CA SER A 101 19.59 4.80 -12.90
C SER A 101 19.35 5.96 -13.88
N GLN A 102 18.11 6.44 -13.99
CA GLN A 102 17.66 7.45 -14.98
C GLN A 102 17.90 7.07 -16.45
N ARG A 103 18.38 5.86 -16.74
CA ARG A 103 18.49 5.34 -18.10
C ARG A 103 17.09 5.10 -18.66
N PRO A 104 16.77 5.47 -19.93
CA PRO A 104 15.49 5.20 -20.57
C PRO A 104 15.29 3.71 -20.94
N ILE A 105 15.57 2.80 -20.00
CA ILE A 105 15.34 1.37 -20.13
C ILE A 105 13.89 1.09 -19.72
N LYS A 106 13.22 0.24 -20.50
CA LYS A 106 11.83 -0.16 -20.26
C LYS A 106 11.83 -1.58 -19.71
N VAL A 107 11.06 -1.82 -18.66
CA VAL A 107 10.92 -3.14 -18.03
C VAL A 107 9.46 -3.56 -18.13
N ALA A 108 9.17 -4.55 -18.97
CA ALA A 108 7.88 -5.20 -19.06
C ALA A 108 7.85 -6.45 -18.19
N ILE A 109 6.95 -6.44 -17.21
CA ILE A 109 6.69 -7.51 -16.27
C ILE A 109 5.34 -8.12 -16.64
N ILE A 110 5.34 -9.35 -17.13
CA ILE A 110 4.12 -10.09 -17.47
C ILE A 110 3.68 -10.87 -16.24
N SER A 111 2.47 -10.61 -15.77
CA SER A 111 1.93 -11.22 -14.56
C SER A 111 0.72 -12.08 -14.89
N GLY A 112 0.76 -13.34 -14.49
CA GLY A 112 -0.41 -14.24 -14.47
C GLY A 112 -1.31 -14.05 -13.24
N LEU A 113 -0.96 -13.11 -12.35
CA LEU A 113 -1.52 -13.05 -10.98
C LEU A 113 -1.42 -14.41 -10.26
N GLY A 114 -0.28 -15.09 -10.51
CA GLY A 114 0.23 -16.25 -9.79
C GLY A 114 -0.01 -17.62 -10.45
N GLY A 115 1.07 -18.23 -10.93
CA GLY A 115 1.20 -19.61 -11.34
C GLY A 115 1.34 -20.59 -10.16
N GLU A 116 2.17 -21.63 -10.32
CA GLU A 116 2.34 -22.69 -9.30
C GLU A 116 2.88 -22.18 -7.95
N SER A 117 3.49 -20.99 -7.93
CA SER A 117 3.96 -20.32 -6.71
C SER A 117 2.88 -19.48 -6.01
N ASN A 118 1.70 -19.33 -6.64
CA ASN A 118 0.58 -18.64 -6.04
C ASN A 118 0.04 -19.40 -4.84
N GLN A 119 0.31 -18.87 -3.66
CA GLN A 119 -0.12 -19.51 -2.42
C GLN A 119 -1.64 -19.44 -2.21
N PHE A 120 -2.32 -18.55 -2.94
CA PHE A 120 -3.78 -18.55 -3.04
C PHE A 120 -4.32 -19.81 -3.74
N ALA A 121 -3.57 -20.42 -4.66
CA ALA A 121 -3.90 -21.69 -5.33
C ALA A 121 -3.39 -22.93 -4.55
N LYS A 122 -2.33 -22.79 -3.74
CA LYS A 122 -1.83 -23.82 -2.79
C LYS A 122 -2.60 -23.85 -1.45
N ALA A 123 -3.80 -23.28 -1.41
CA ALA A 123 -4.67 -23.19 -0.23
C ALA A 123 -5.26 -24.53 0.27
N GLY A 124 -4.83 -25.67 -0.30
CA GLY A 124 -5.17 -27.02 0.16
C GLY A 124 -4.16 -27.64 1.13
N THR A 125 -2.99 -27.02 1.35
CA THR A 125 -1.97 -27.52 2.28
C THR A 125 -1.89 -26.66 3.53
N SER A 126 -2.06 -27.32 4.67
CA SER A 126 -2.34 -26.83 6.02
C SER A 126 -1.23 -26.04 6.73
N ASN A 127 -0.57 -25.08 6.07
CA ASN A 127 0.47 -24.26 6.72
C ASN A 127 0.18 -22.76 6.58
N GLU A 128 -0.37 -22.17 7.64
CA GLU A 128 -0.58 -20.72 7.83
C GLU A 128 0.72 -19.90 7.67
N ALA A 129 1.89 -20.53 7.91
CA ALA A 129 3.20 -19.90 7.82
C ALA A 129 3.66 -19.55 6.39
N GLN A 130 2.97 -20.01 5.34
CA GLN A 130 3.34 -19.69 3.96
C GLN A 130 2.74 -18.33 3.52
N PHE A 131 1.53 -17.99 3.99
CA PHE A 131 0.78 -16.77 3.65
C PHE A 131 1.56 -15.47 3.95
N THR A 132 2.62 -15.56 4.75
CA THR A 132 3.43 -14.45 5.27
C THR A 132 4.81 -14.31 4.61
N SER A 133 5.15 -15.10 3.59
CA SER A 133 6.45 -14.90 2.94
C SER A 133 6.43 -13.60 2.13
N ALA A 134 7.26 -12.64 2.53
CA ALA A 134 7.39 -11.34 1.85
C ALA A 134 7.55 -11.52 0.33
N ALA A 135 8.29 -12.55 -0.13
CA ALA A 135 8.50 -12.89 -1.54
C ALA A 135 7.20 -13.11 -2.36
N SER A 136 6.12 -13.62 -1.77
CA SER A 136 4.87 -13.93 -2.50
C SER A 136 3.92 -12.72 -2.59
N THR A 137 3.88 -11.89 -1.56
CA THR A 137 3.28 -10.55 -1.64
C THR A 137 4.08 -9.69 -2.61
N LEU A 138 5.38 -9.97 -2.71
CA LEU A 138 6.29 -9.24 -3.56
C LEU A 138 6.00 -9.44 -5.08
N SER A 139 5.79 -10.66 -5.55
CA SER A 139 5.58 -10.87 -6.99
C SER A 139 4.32 -10.22 -7.59
N GLN A 140 3.34 -9.82 -6.77
CA GLN A 140 2.04 -9.32 -7.26
C GLN A 140 1.93 -7.79 -7.34
N GLU A 141 2.79 -7.02 -6.67
CA GLU A 141 2.59 -5.58 -6.47
C GLU A 141 3.70 -4.69 -7.07
N PHE A 142 4.38 -5.15 -8.12
CA PHE A 142 5.44 -4.40 -8.80
C PHE A 142 5.04 -2.97 -9.18
N GLY A 143 3.83 -2.79 -9.70
CA GLY A 143 3.32 -1.48 -10.06
C GLY A 143 3.28 -0.55 -8.85
N LEU A 144 2.81 -1.03 -7.70
CA LEU A 144 2.65 -0.20 -6.51
C LEU A 144 4.00 0.21 -5.90
N TRP A 145 5.03 -0.65 -5.92
CA TRP A 145 6.34 -0.23 -5.44
C TRP A 145 7.11 0.62 -6.42
N ALA A 146 6.87 0.43 -7.71
CA ALA A 146 7.45 1.32 -8.70
C ALA A 146 7.00 2.78 -8.44
N LEU A 147 5.83 3.00 -7.84
CA LEU A 147 5.39 4.34 -7.38
C LEU A 147 6.33 4.99 -6.36
N SER A 148 7.11 4.21 -5.59
CA SER A 148 8.12 4.77 -4.68
C SER A 148 9.30 5.41 -5.42
N HIS A 149 9.47 5.12 -6.71
CA HIS A 149 10.50 5.68 -7.56
C HIS A 149 9.93 6.88 -8.34
N SER A 150 10.06 8.07 -7.77
CA SER A 150 9.49 9.33 -8.26
C SER A 150 9.94 9.78 -9.66
N HIS A 151 10.93 9.11 -10.26
CA HIS A 151 11.50 9.43 -11.57
C HIS A 151 11.31 8.31 -12.61
N SER A 152 10.42 7.36 -12.36
CA SER A 152 10.07 6.31 -13.33
C SER A 152 8.61 6.38 -13.74
N LEU A 153 8.33 6.19 -15.04
CA LEU A 153 6.97 6.00 -15.51
C LEU A 153 6.50 4.61 -15.06
N VAL A 154 5.33 4.52 -14.43
CA VAL A 154 4.72 3.24 -14.08
C VAL A 154 3.44 3.07 -14.85
N VAL A 155 3.29 1.96 -15.54
CA VAL A 155 2.06 1.59 -16.23
C VAL A 155 1.65 0.21 -15.72
N GLN A 156 0.53 0.13 -15.03
CA GLN A 156 -0.12 -1.13 -14.71
C GLN A 156 -1.34 -1.31 -15.61
N THR A 157 -1.30 -2.34 -16.46
CA THR A 157 -2.29 -2.49 -17.53
C THR A 157 -2.68 -3.95 -17.77
N SER A 158 -3.79 -4.18 -18.48
CA SER A 158 -4.23 -5.51 -18.90
C SER A 158 -4.52 -5.55 -20.40
N VAL A 159 -4.29 -6.70 -21.02
CA VAL A 159 -4.67 -6.96 -22.43
C VAL A 159 -6.19 -6.90 -22.63
N GLY A 160 -6.98 -7.12 -21.57
CA GLY A 160 -8.44 -6.94 -21.57
C GLY A 160 -8.91 -5.48 -21.74
N TYR A 161 -8.00 -4.51 -21.60
CA TYR A 161 -8.24 -3.08 -21.78
C TYR A 161 -7.29 -2.51 -22.84
N PRO A 162 -7.50 -2.80 -24.14
CA PRO A 162 -6.55 -2.47 -25.20
C PRO A 162 -6.29 -0.96 -25.34
N GLY A 163 -7.30 -0.11 -25.09
CA GLY A 163 -7.13 1.34 -25.10
C GLY A 163 -6.13 1.83 -24.05
N HIS A 164 -6.27 1.36 -22.81
CA HIS A 164 -5.34 1.66 -21.72
C HIS A 164 -3.95 1.10 -21.99
N PHE A 165 -3.86 -0.14 -22.49
CA PHE A 165 -2.60 -0.77 -22.87
C PHE A 165 -1.83 0.04 -23.91
N LEU A 166 -2.49 0.44 -25.01
CA LEU A 166 -1.85 1.22 -26.07
C LEU A 166 -1.45 2.63 -25.58
N LYS A 167 -2.31 3.30 -24.82
CA LYS A 167 -2.01 4.60 -24.18
C LYS A 167 -0.75 4.52 -23.32
N GLY A 168 -0.68 3.49 -22.47
CA GLY A 168 0.50 3.25 -21.64
C GLY A 168 1.75 2.96 -22.47
N ALA A 169 1.65 2.11 -23.50
CA ALA A 169 2.80 1.64 -24.25
C ALA A 169 3.43 2.80 -25.01
N GLN A 170 2.58 3.63 -25.62
CA GLN A 170 3.00 4.88 -26.24
C GLN A 170 3.76 5.78 -25.26
N LYS A 171 3.21 6.01 -24.05
CA LYS A 171 3.90 6.81 -23.02
C LYS A 171 5.25 6.22 -22.62
N ALA A 172 5.34 4.90 -22.44
CA ALA A 172 6.59 4.25 -22.05
C ALA A 172 7.69 4.35 -23.10
N PHE A 173 7.37 4.22 -24.38
CA PHE A 173 8.37 4.33 -25.44
C PHE A 173 8.70 5.79 -25.80
N GLN A 174 7.81 6.74 -25.53
CA GLN A 174 8.06 8.17 -25.75
C GLN A 174 8.80 8.85 -24.58
N THR A 175 8.70 8.31 -23.36
CA THR A 175 9.37 8.93 -22.21
C THR A 175 10.88 8.71 -22.22
N LYS A 176 11.63 9.74 -21.83
CA LYS A 176 13.09 9.70 -21.60
C LYS A 176 13.46 9.09 -20.25
N LEU A 177 12.46 8.72 -19.45
CA LEU A 177 12.64 8.13 -18.12
C LEU A 177 12.68 6.60 -18.19
N PRO A 178 13.24 5.93 -17.16
CA PRO A 178 12.97 4.52 -16.92
C PRO A 178 11.46 4.29 -16.87
N ALA A 179 10.99 3.15 -17.39
CA ALA A 179 9.57 2.80 -17.32
C ALA A 179 9.36 1.36 -16.89
N ILE A 180 8.35 1.14 -16.05
CA ILE A 180 7.81 -0.19 -15.73
C ILE A 180 6.46 -0.37 -16.38
N PHE A 181 6.32 -1.54 -16.99
CA PHE A 181 5.13 -2.02 -17.66
C PHE A 181 4.66 -3.29 -16.93
N HIS A 182 3.78 -3.15 -15.95
CA HIS A 182 3.20 -4.29 -15.24
C HIS A 182 1.93 -4.73 -15.99
N LEU A 183 2.05 -5.80 -16.78
CA LEU A 183 1.01 -6.29 -17.68
C LEU A 183 0.34 -7.53 -17.11
N TYR A 184 -0.96 -7.50 -16.88
CA TYR A 184 -1.74 -8.71 -16.63
C TYR A 184 -2.06 -9.44 -17.93
N ALA A 185 -1.63 -10.70 -18.01
CA ALA A 185 -1.95 -11.63 -19.07
C ALA A 185 -2.31 -12.98 -18.46
N SER A 186 -3.44 -13.55 -18.86
CA SER A 186 -3.88 -14.85 -18.33
C SER A 186 -3.11 -16.01 -18.96
N GLU A 187 -2.90 -17.09 -18.21
CA GLU A 187 -2.30 -18.33 -18.72
C GLU A 187 -3.35 -19.44 -18.70
N PRO A 188 -4.11 -19.64 -19.79
CA PRO A 188 -5.31 -20.46 -19.75
C PRO A 188 -5.09 -21.89 -19.22
N HIS A 189 -3.99 -22.52 -19.64
CA HIS A 189 -3.63 -23.88 -19.22
C HIS A 189 -3.31 -23.95 -17.72
N HIS A 190 -2.48 -23.04 -17.20
CA HIS A 190 -2.11 -23.01 -15.78
C HIS A 190 -3.25 -22.55 -14.87
N HIS A 191 -4.11 -21.66 -15.36
CA HIS A 191 -5.23 -21.11 -14.59
C HIS A 191 -6.48 -22.01 -14.63
N GLY A 192 -6.50 -23.04 -15.49
CA GLY A 192 -7.68 -23.89 -15.70
C GLY A 192 -8.82 -23.15 -16.41
N LEU A 193 -8.48 -22.24 -17.32
CA LEU A 193 -9.41 -21.45 -18.12
C LEU A 193 -9.46 -21.97 -19.56
N PRO A 194 -10.62 -21.91 -20.24
CA PRO A 194 -10.66 -22.14 -21.67
C PRO A 194 -9.94 -21.03 -22.46
N ASN A 195 -9.12 -21.38 -23.45
CA ASN A 195 -8.33 -20.41 -24.24
C ASN A 195 -9.16 -19.26 -24.83
N HIS A 196 -10.40 -19.52 -25.24
CA HIS A 196 -11.30 -18.52 -25.82
C HIS A 196 -11.83 -17.49 -24.80
N GLN A 197 -11.61 -17.71 -23.49
CA GLN A 197 -12.06 -16.83 -22.41
C GLN A 197 -10.95 -15.94 -21.85
N ALA A 198 -9.69 -16.10 -22.31
CA ALA A 198 -8.53 -15.37 -21.80
C ALA A 198 -8.76 -13.84 -21.72
N VAL A 199 -9.14 -13.22 -22.84
CA VAL A 199 -9.39 -11.76 -22.91
C VAL A 199 -10.55 -11.32 -22.02
N ARG A 200 -11.60 -12.16 -21.92
CA ARG A 200 -12.74 -11.88 -21.03
C ARG A 200 -12.30 -11.94 -19.56
N GLN A 201 -11.45 -12.90 -19.20
CA GLN A 201 -10.90 -13.04 -17.86
C GLN A 201 -9.98 -11.87 -17.51
N GLU A 202 -9.17 -11.43 -18.47
CA GLU A 202 -8.31 -10.25 -18.35
C GLU A 202 -9.10 -8.97 -18.08
N LYS A 203 -10.20 -8.77 -18.80
CA LYS A 203 -11.14 -7.69 -18.51
C LYS A 203 -11.75 -7.83 -17.12
N LEU A 204 -12.20 -9.04 -16.76
CA LEU A 204 -12.84 -9.31 -15.48
C LEU A 204 -11.91 -9.08 -14.28
N ALA A 205 -10.60 -9.32 -14.43
CA ALA A 205 -9.61 -9.02 -13.39
C ALA A 205 -9.56 -7.53 -13.05
N VAL A 206 -9.69 -6.65 -14.05
CA VAL A 206 -9.77 -5.20 -13.82
C VAL A 206 -11.12 -4.83 -13.19
N ASP A 207 -12.22 -5.34 -13.76
CA ASP A 207 -13.58 -5.03 -13.31
C ASP A 207 -13.81 -5.43 -11.84
N SER A 208 -13.16 -6.50 -11.41
CA SER A 208 -13.22 -7.06 -10.06
C SER A 208 -12.21 -6.47 -9.08
N ARG A 209 -11.36 -5.52 -9.49
CA ARG A 209 -10.21 -5.00 -8.71
C ARG A 209 -9.13 -6.04 -8.40
N ALA A 210 -9.12 -7.20 -9.05
CA ALA A 210 -8.01 -8.16 -8.93
C ALA A 210 -6.70 -7.57 -9.50
N PHE A 211 -6.80 -6.83 -10.60
CA PHE A 211 -5.69 -6.10 -11.22
C PHE A 211 -6.14 -4.70 -11.69
N PRO A 212 -6.16 -3.69 -10.81
CA PRO A 212 -6.56 -2.34 -11.20
C PRO A 212 -5.56 -1.73 -12.20
N LEU A 213 -6.06 -0.89 -13.09
CA LEU A 213 -5.26 -0.15 -14.07
C LEU A 213 -4.76 1.14 -13.45
N PHE A 214 -3.54 1.58 -13.78
CA PHE A 214 -3.12 2.95 -13.49
C PHE A 214 -1.89 3.35 -14.30
N ILE A 215 -1.72 4.65 -14.46
CA ILE A 215 -0.52 5.25 -15.04
C ILE A 215 0.02 6.29 -14.07
N TYR A 216 1.25 6.09 -13.61
CA TYR A 216 2.01 7.11 -12.89
C TYR A 216 3.00 7.78 -13.84
N ASP A 217 2.83 9.08 -14.07
CA ASP A 217 3.63 9.88 -14.98
C ASP A 217 4.38 10.99 -14.22
N PRO A 218 5.68 10.78 -13.92
CA PRO A 218 6.47 11.77 -13.18
C PRO A 218 6.81 13.03 -13.99
N SER A 219 6.56 13.05 -15.31
CA SER A 219 6.77 14.25 -16.14
C SER A 219 5.71 15.32 -15.92
N LEU A 220 4.58 14.97 -15.30
CA LEU A 220 3.53 15.91 -14.97
C LEU A 220 3.94 16.73 -13.73
N GLU A 221 4.12 18.04 -13.93
CA GLU A 221 4.70 18.97 -12.93
C GLU A 221 3.83 19.23 -11.68
N ARG A 222 2.70 18.53 -11.53
CA ARG A 222 1.73 18.78 -10.47
C ARG A 222 1.90 17.82 -9.28
N SER A 223 0.97 17.89 -8.33
CA SER A 223 0.93 17.07 -7.10
C SER A 223 1.03 15.56 -7.41
N PHE A 224 1.40 14.74 -6.41
CA PHE A 224 1.49 13.29 -6.59
C PHE A 224 0.17 12.69 -7.10
N ALA A 225 -0.96 13.20 -6.62
CA ALA A 225 -2.30 12.81 -7.04
C ALA A 225 -2.51 12.99 -8.56
N GLU A 226 -2.05 14.10 -9.11
CA GLU A 226 -2.19 14.40 -10.54
C GLU A 226 -1.21 13.63 -11.43
N ARG A 227 -0.15 13.06 -10.84
CA ARG A 227 0.77 12.15 -11.54
C ARG A 227 0.19 10.76 -11.69
N LEU A 228 -0.77 10.36 -10.85
CA LEU A 228 -1.37 9.02 -10.82
C LEU A 228 -2.77 9.03 -11.42
N ASP A 229 -2.90 8.54 -12.65
CA ASP A 229 -4.18 8.37 -13.35
C ASP A 229 -4.76 6.97 -13.09
N ILE A 230 -5.95 6.90 -12.49
CA ILE A 230 -6.75 5.68 -12.29
C ILE A 230 -8.09 5.72 -13.05
N GLY A 231 -8.33 6.75 -13.87
CA GLY A 231 -9.66 7.06 -14.43
C GLY A 231 -10.16 6.05 -15.46
N ASP A 232 -9.27 5.28 -16.08
CA ASP A 232 -9.60 4.26 -17.08
C ASP A 232 -10.19 2.97 -16.47
N ASN A 233 -10.27 2.87 -15.13
CA ASN A 233 -10.95 1.77 -14.45
C ASN A 233 -12.48 1.96 -14.45
N PRO A 234 -13.27 0.86 -14.44
CA PRO A 234 -14.71 0.98 -14.25
C PRO A 234 -15.04 1.54 -12.86
N ALA A 235 -15.97 2.50 -12.82
CA ALA A 235 -16.45 3.16 -11.59
C ALA A 235 -15.30 3.57 -10.64
N PRO A 236 -14.39 4.48 -11.04
CA PRO A 236 -13.15 4.76 -10.30
C PRO A 236 -13.40 5.34 -8.90
N GLY A 237 -14.53 6.01 -8.67
CA GLY A 237 -14.93 6.50 -7.34
C GLY A 237 -15.62 5.46 -6.44
N GLN A 238 -15.86 4.23 -6.90
CA GLN A 238 -16.56 3.18 -6.14
C GLN A 238 -15.62 2.02 -5.78
N ASP A 239 -15.92 1.34 -4.68
CA ASP A 239 -15.17 0.16 -4.24
C ASP A 239 -15.15 -0.95 -5.30
N TRP A 240 -16.28 -1.18 -5.97
CA TRP A 240 -16.46 -2.25 -6.95
C TRP A 240 -17.00 -1.70 -8.28
N GLY A 241 -16.57 -2.30 -9.39
CA GLY A 241 -17.23 -2.13 -10.68
C GLY A 241 -18.60 -2.82 -10.67
N THR A 242 -19.48 -2.43 -11.60
CA THR A 242 -20.79 -3.06 -11.78
C THR A 242 -20.89 -3.77 -13.12
N ARG A 243 -21.66 -4.85 -13.16
CA ARG A 243 -22.03 -5.54 -14.39
C ARG A 243 -23.53 -5.64 -14.48
N GLU A 244 -24.05 -5.23 -15.63
CA GLU A 244 -25.45 -5.38 -15.97
C GLU A 244 -25.79 -6.87 -16.11
N GLN A 245 -26.77 -7.33 -15.34
CA GLN A 245 -27.23 -8.71 -15.33
C GLN A 245 -28.74 -8.74 -15.55
N ALA A 246 -29.16 -9.44 -16.61
CA ALA A 246 -30.57 -9.74 -16.84
C ALA A 246 -31.04 -10.81 -15.85
N LEU A 247 -32.02 -10.44 -15.02
CA LEU A 247 -32.63 -11.27 -13.98
C LEU A 247 -34.10 -11.50 -14.29
N ILE A 248 -34.65 -12.59 -13.76
CA ILE A 248 -36.10 -12.82 -13.78
C ILE A 248 -36.61 -12.50 -12.38
N ASP A 249 -37.51 -11.53 -12.28
CA ASP A 249 -38.14 -11.14 -11.03
C ASP A 249 -39.12 -12.21 -10.52
N GLU A 250 -39.59 -12.08 -9.28
CA GLU A 250 -40.59 -12.97 -8.66
C GLU A 250 -41.89 -13.05 -9.50
N SER A 251 -42.16 -12.00 -10.29
CA SER A 251 -43.30 -11.91 -11.21
C SER A 251 -43.05 -12.54 -12.59
N GLY A 252 -41.86 -13.10 -12.85
CA GLY A 252 -41.50 -13.70 -14.14
C GLY A 252 -41.07 -12.70 -15.22
N ILE A 253 -40.89 -11.42 -14.87
CA ILE A 253 -40.49 -10.35 -15.80
C ILE A 253 -38.96 -10.24 -15.82
N GLU A 254 -38.39 -10.04 -17.00
CA GLU A 254 -36.97 -9.78 -17.15
C GLU A 254 -36.63 -8.34 -16.73
N ILE A 255 -35.80 -8.21 -15.70
CA ILE A 255 -35.32 -6.93 -15.18
C ILE A 255 -33.80 -6.92 -15.31
N SER A 256 -33.26 -5.80 -15.83
CA SER A 256 -31.84 -5.57 -15.84
C SER A 256 -31.40 -4.96 -14.50
N LYS A 257 -30.42 -5.58 -13.83
CA LYS A 257 -29.90 -5.11 -12.55
C LYS A 257 -28.38 -5.03 -12.59
N ASP A 258 -27.85 -3.91 -12.12
CA ASP A 258 -26.42 -3.73 -11.91
C ASP A 258 -25.97 -4.45 -10.64
N LEU A 259 -25.10 -5.44 -10.80
CA LEU A 259 -24.52 -6.19 -9.70
C LEU A 259 -23.04 -5.83 -9.54
N PRO A 260 -22.55 -5.64 -8.31
CA PRO A 260 -21.14 -5.38 -8.08
C PRO A 260 -20.32 -6.63 -8.44
N VAL A 261 -19.15 -6.41 -9.03
CA VAL A 261 -18.20 -7.45 -9.40
C VAL A 261 -17.02 -7.39 -8.43
N SER A 262 -16.82 -8.48 -7.69
CA SER A 262 -15.75 -8.63 -6.72
C SER A 262 -14.64 -9.57 -7.22
N VAL A 263 -13.51 -9.58 -6.52
CA VAL A 263 -12.38 -10.48 -6.83
C VAL A 263 -12.81 -11.95 -6.85
N ALA A 264 -13.77 -12.33 -6.01
CA ALA A 264 -14.30 -13.70 -5.99
C ALA A 264 -15.05 -14.06 -7.29
N ASP A 265 -15.68 -13.09 -7.96
CA ASP A 265 -16.37 -13.29 -9.24
C ASP A 265 -15.38 -13.52 -10.40
N TRP A 266 -14.17 -12.96 -10.30
CA TRP A 266 -13.04 -13.28 -11.18
C TRP A 266 -12.45 -14.65 -10.85
N ALA A 267 -12.15 -14.90 -9.58
CA ALA A 267 -11.47 -16.11 -9.12
C ALA A 267 -12.29 -17.39 -9.36
N VAL A 268 -13.63 -17.33 -9.22
CA VAL A 268 -14.49 -18.51 -9.43
C VAL A 268 -14.47 -19.05 -10.87
N GLN A 269 -14.03 -18.23 -11.84
CA GLN A 269 -13.87 -18.66 -13.23
C GLN A 269 -12.58 -19.46 -13.46
N GLU A 270 -11.63 -19.43 -12.53
CA GLU A 270 -10.33 -20.07 -12.70
C GLU A 270 -10.25 -21.38 -11.89
N GLY A 271 -9.84 -22.46 -12.55
CA GLY A 271 -9.69 -23.77 -11.93
C GLY A 271 -8.72 -23.77 -10.74
N ARG A 272 -7.73 -22.86 -10.74
CA ARG A 272 -6.73 -22.73 -9.66
C ARG A 272 -7.32 -22.32 -8.31
N PHE A 273 -8.51 -21.71 -8.27
CA PHE A 273 -9.16 -21.29 -7.03
C PHE A 273 -10.31 -22.21 -6.59
N ARG A 274 -10.48 -23.36 -7.23
CA ARG A 274 -11.63 -24.25 -7.00
C ARG A 274 -11.83 -24.66 -5.53
N SER A 275 -10.76 -24.81 -4.75
CA SER A 275 -10.83 -25.17 -3.33
C SER A 275 -11.37 -24.04 -2.43
N ALA A 276 -11.37 -22.79 -2.91
CA ALA A 276 -11.88 -21.63 -2.19
C ALA A 276 -13.40 -21.46 -2.28
N PHE A 277 -14.08 -22.32 -3.06
CA PHE A 277 -15.50 -22.19 -3.37
C PHE A 277 -16.26 -23.49 -3.08
N ARG A 278 -17.42 -23.34 -2.43
CA ARG A 278 -18.35 -24.45 -2.19
C ARG A 278 -19.74 -24.08 -2.69
N LEU A 279 -20.27 -24.86 -3.63
CA LEU A 279 -21.64 -24.68 -4.10
C LEU A 279 -22.63 -25.01 -2.97
N LEU A 280 -23.55 -24.08 -2.70
CA LEU A 280 -24.59 -24.24 -1.68
C LEU A 280 -25.82 -24.92 -2.28
N LYS A 281 -26.37 -25.88 -1.54
CA LYS A 281 -27.63 -26.55 -1.93
C LYS A 281 -28.84 -25.71 -1.52
N LYS A 282 -29.98 -25.96 -2.17
CA LYS A 282 -31.27 -25.35 -1.77
C LYS A 282 -31.58 -25.71 -0.31
N GLY A 283 -31.73 -24.69 0.55
CA GLY A 283 -31.96 -24.84 1.99
C GLY A 283 -30.71 -24.71 2.88
N GLU A 284 -29.50 -24.65 2.30
CA GLU A 284 -28.28 -24.33 3.07
C GLU A 284 -28.10 -22.82 3.27
N ILE A 285 -28.84 -22.00 2.52
CA ILE A 285 -28.83 -20.53 2.67
C ILE A 285 -29.70 -20.16 3.86
N HIS A 286 -29.12 -19.38 4.78
CA HIS A 286 -29.76 -18.90 6.00
C HIS A 286 -29.47 -17.41 6.21
N ASP A 287 -30.14 -16.77 7.17
CA ASP A 287 -30.10 -15.32 7.38
C ASP A 287 -28.70 -14.79 7.73
N GLU A 288 -27.83 -15.60 8.33
CA GLU A 288 -26.43 -15.25 8.63
C GLU A 288 -25.50 -15.30 7.39
N MET A 289 -25.99 -15.76 6.23
CA MET A 289 -25.24 -15.69 4.98
C MET A 289 -25.46 -14.35 4.31
N ILE A 290 -24.37 -13.65 4.00
CA ILE A 290 -24.43 -12.33 3.37
C ILE A 290 -23.56 -12.26 2.11
N PRO A 291 -23.95 -11.44 1.11
CA PRO A 291 -23.13 -11.25 -0.09
C PRO A 291 -21.73 -10.75 0.27
N LEU A 292 -20.70 -11.28 -0.39
CA LEU A 292 -19.30 -10.96 -0.11
C LEU A 292 -19.03 -9.45 -0.06
N THR A 293 -19.57 -8.68 -1.00
CA THR A 293 -19.38 -7.22 -1.04
C THR A 293 -19.96 -6.50 0.17
N HIS A 294 -21.04 -7.03 0.77
CA HIS A 294 -21.62 -6.50 2.00
C HIS A 294 -20.81 -6.96 3.21
N PHE A 295 -20.37 -8.23 3.22
CA PHE A 295 -19.50 -8.79 4.27
C PHE A 295 -18.23 -7.96 4.45
N LEU A 296 -17.59 -7.54 3.35
CA LEU A 296 -16.35 -6.77 3.38
C LEU A 296 -16.52 -5.37 3.99
N ASN A 297 -17.74 -4.80 3.96
CA ASN A 297 -18.06 -3.51 4.55
C ASN A 297 -18.40 -3.57 6.05
N LEU A 298 -18.61 -4.76 6.61
CA LEU A 298 -18.89 -4.93 8.03
C LEU A 298 -17.62 -4.76 8.88
N SER A 299 -17.80 -4.30 10.12
CA SER A 299 -16.73 -4.27 11.11
C SER A 299 -16.35 -5.69 11.55
N PRO A 300 -15.14 -5.92 12.10
CA PRO A 300 -14.74 -7.25 12.58
C PRO A 300 -15.70 -7.88 13.59
N LYS A 301 -16.37 -7.07 14.42
CA LYS A 301 -17.37 -7.54 15.39
C LYS A 301 -18.65 -8.00 14.70
N ASP A 302 -19.10 -7.26 13.70
CA ASP A 302 -20.36 -7.55 13.00
C ASP A 302 -20.26 -8.74 12.04
N ARG A 303 -19.05 -9.27 11.82
CA ARG A 303 -18.77 -10.45 11.01
C ARG A 303 -18.81 -11.75 11.80
N GLU A 304 -18.78 -11.68 13.13
CA GLU A 304 -18.80 -12.87 13.97
C GLU A 304 -20.10 -13.67 13.72
N GLY A 305 -19.96 -14.95 13.38
CA GLY A 305 -21.10 -15.83 13.07
C GLY A 305 -21.66 -15.72 11.65
N LYS A 306 -21.16 -14.81 10.80
CA LYS A 306 -21.64 -14.64 9.42
C LYS A 306 -20.79 -15.39 8.41
N GLU A 307 -21.42 -15.85 7.35
CA GLU A 307 -20.76 -16.50 6.21
C GLU A 307 -20.92 -15.67 4.93
N ALA A 308 -19.86 -15.58 4.13
CA ALA A 308 -19.89 -14.84 2.87
C ALA A 308 -20.22 -15.75 1.68
N PHE A 309 -21.06 -15.27 0.77
CA PHE A 309 -21.34 -15.93 -0.50
C PHE A 309 -21.26 -15.00 -1.71
N ILE A 310 -21.05 -15.59 -2.89
CA ILE A 310 -21.27 -14.93 -4.18
C ILE A 310 -22.43 -15.58 -4.92
N THR A 311 -23.04 -14.84 -5.85
CA THR A 311 -24.17 -15.33 -6.67
C THR A 311 -23.73 -15.43 -8.13
N LEU A 312 -23.83 -16.63 -8.70
CA LEU A 312 -23.67 -16.85 -10.13
C LEU A 312 -25.02 -17.12 -10.77
N TYR A 313 -25.19 -16.69 -12.01
CA TYR A 313 -26.41 -16.91 -12.78
C TYR A 313 -26.11 -17.91 -13.90
N ASP A 314 -26.92 -18.95 -13.99
CA ASP A 314 -26.85 -19.92 -15.09
C ASP A 314 -27.46 -19.32 -16.39
N LYS A 315 -27.36 -20.04 -17.50
CA LYS A 315 -27.96 -19.70 -18.81
C LYS A 315 -29.46 -19.41 -18.72
N ASP A 316 -30.14 -20.08 -17.79
CA ASP A 316 -31.57 -19.89 -17.49
C ASP A 316 -31.86 -18.67 -16.59
N LYS A 317 -30.86 -17.83 -16.28
CA LYS A 317 -30.94 -16.68 -15.34
C LYS A 317 -31.32 -17.07 -13.91
N LYS A 318 -31.12 -18.34 -13.53
CA LYS A 318 -31.36 -18.83 -12.17
C LYS A 318 -30.13 -18.59 -11.28
N PRO A 319 -30.30 -18.04 -10.07
CA PRO A 319 -29.20 -17.82 -9.14
C PRO A 319 -28.71 -19.14 -8.55
N SER A 320 -27.39 -19.28 -8.47
CA SER A 320 -26.66 -20.31 -7.75
C SER A 320 -25.74 -19.63 -6.75
N TYR A 321 -25.80 -20.06 -5.50
CA TYR A 321 -25.08 -19.44 -4.41
C TYR A 321 -23.83 -20.25 -4.07
N ILE A 322 -22.71 -19.57 -3.92
CA ILE A 322 -21.41 -20.19 -3.69
C ILE A 322 -20.81 -19.58 -2.44
N ALA A 323 -20.61 -20.40 -1.42
CA ALA A 323 -19.90 -20.01 -0.22
C ALA A 323 -18.42 -19.78 -0.52
N VAL A 324 -17.86 -18.75 0.10
CA VAL A 324 -16.49 -18.27 -0.11
C VAL A 324 -15.63 -18.66 1.09
N SER A 325 -14.44 -19.22 0.84
CA SER A 325 -13.53 -19.59 1.93
C SER A 325 -12.92 -18.36 2.63
N PRO A 326 -12.46 -18.48 3.89
CA PRO A 326 -11.79 -17.38 4.60
C PRO A 326 -10.59 -16.81 3.86
N GLN A 327 -9.85 -17.63 3.10
CA GLN A 327 -8.70 -17.19 2.32
C GLN A 327 -9.11 -16.28 1.15
N MET A 328 -10.21 -16.60 0.48
CA MET A 328 -10.74 -15.75 -0.59
C MET A 328 -11.33 -14.45 -0.04
N ILE A 329 -11.89 -14.47 1.17
CA ILE A 329 -12.27 -13.24 1.88
C ILE A 329 -11.05 -12.37 2.13
N ALA A 330 -9.97 -12.92 2.70
CA ALA A 330 -8.73 -12.17 2.96
C ALA A 330 -8.10 -11.61 1.68
N MET A 331 -8.16 -12.35 0.57
CA MET A 331 -7.73 -11.87 -0.75
C MET A 331 -8.59 -10.68 -1.23
N ALA A 332 -9.92 -10.78 -1.12
CA ALA A 332 -10.81 -9.70 -1.50
C ALA A 332 -10.62 -8.45 -0.62
N GLU A 333 -10.34 -8.61 0.67
CA GLU A 333 -9.98 -7.51 1.57
C GLU A 333 -8.69 -6.81 1.16
N ASN A 334 -7.64 -7.58 0.87
CA ASN A 334 -6.36 -7.02 0.44
C ASN A 334 -6.51 -6.23 -0.87
N ARG A 335 -7.24 -6.78 -1.85
CA ARG A 335 -7.48 -6.10 -3.13
C ARG A 335 -8.33 -4.84 -2.98
N LEU A 336 -9.34 -4.88 -2.12
CA LEU A 336 -10.14 -3.71 -1.79
C LEU A 336 -9.31 -2.64 -1.07
N TYR A 337 -8.43 -3.04 -0.17
CA TYR A 337 -7.49 -2.12 0.51
C TYR A 337 -6.56 -1.44 -0.50
N LEU A 338 -5.95 -2.20 -1.42
CA LEU A 338 -5.07 -1.66 -2.45
C LEU A 338 -5.81 -0.70 -3.40
N TRP A 339 -7.05 -1.04 -3.76
CA TRP A 339 -7.89 -0.16 -4.56
C TRP A 339 -8.17 1.16 -3.84
N ARG A 340 -8.58 1.12 -2.57
CA ARG A 340 -8.82 2.32 -1.76
C ARG A 340 -7.55 3.15 -1.58
N LEU A 341 -6.39 2.52 -1.41
CA LEU A 341 -5.10 3.20 -1.39
C LEU A 341 -4.84 3.96 -2.70
N LEU A 342 -5.09 3.34 -3.86
CA LEU A 342 -4.96 4.01 -5.15
C LEU A 342 -5.92 5.20 -5.29
N GLN A 343 -7.17 5.07 -4.82
CA GLN A 343 -8.13 6.17 -4.80
C GLN A 343 -7.70 7.31 -3.87
N ASP A 344 -7.18 6.98 -2.68
CA ASP A 344 -6.70 7.95 -1.69
C ASP A 344 -5.48 8.71 -2.24
N VAL A 345 -4.56 8.01 -2.92
CA VAL A 345 -3.31 8.58 -3.47
C VAL A 345 -3.55 9.39 -4.75
N SER A 346 -4.48 8.98 -5.60
CA SER A 346 -4.88 9.73 -6.81
C SER A 346 -5.79 10.93 -6.52
N GLY A 347 -6.29 11.05 -5.28
CA GLY A 347 -7.23 12.10 -4.90
C GLY A 347 -8.67 11.88 -5.37
N GLU A 348 -8.96 10.75 -6.02
CA GLU A 348 -10.31 10.37 -6.46
C GLU A 348 -11.24 10.16 -5.26
N ARG A 349 -10.69 9.66 -4.15
CA ARG A 349 -11.40 9.59 -2.88
C ARG A 349 -11.14 10.87 -2.11
N SER A 350 -12.12 11.77 -2.16
CA SER A 350 -12.13 12.94 -1.29
C SER A 350 -12.14 12.47 0.17
N PHE A 351 -11.19 12.95 0.97
CA PHE A 351 -11.27 12.89 2.44
C PHE A 351 -12.41 13.80 2.94
N GLU A 352 -13.65 13.59 2.50
CA GLU A 352 -14.82 14.25 3.12
C GLU A 352 -15.07 13.71 4.54
N LYS A 353 -14.32 12.68 4.96
CA LYS A 353 -14.25 12.14 6.32
C LYS A 353 -12.83 12.10 6.92
N ALA A 354 -11.93 12.98 6.49
CA ALA A 354 -11.18 13.62 7.56
C ALA A 354 -12.25 14.47 8.25
N GLU A 355 -12.66 14.12 9.47
CA GLU A 355 -13.32 15.09 10.33
C GLU A 355 -12.61 16.41 10.05
N LYS A 356 -13.34 17.45 9.63
CA LYS A 356 -12.79 18.79 9.73
C LYS A 356 -12.44 18.90 11.19
N ILE A 357 -11.18 18.62 11.51
CA ILE A 357 -10.60 18.90 12.78
C ILE A 357 -10.69 20.40 12.80
N ASP A 358 -11.77 20.89 13.41
CA ASP A 358 -11.96 22.29 13.62
C ASP A 358 -10.76 22.69 14.47
N ALA A 359 -9.80 23.35 13.84
CA ALA A 359 -8.52 23.65 14.46
C ALA A 359 -8.76 24.39 15.79
N GLU A 360 -9.84 25.18 15.87
CA GLU A 360 -10.33 25.81 17.10
C GLU A 360 -10.77 24.82 18.17
N GLN A 361 -11.44 23.71 17.84
CA GLN A 361 -11.82 22.70 18.83
C GLN A 361 -10.61 21.93 19.36
N VAL A 362 -9.65 21.59 18.50
CA VAL A 362 -8.43 20.89 18.94
C VAL A 362 -7.53 21.82 19.74
N GLU A 363 -7.38 23.08 19.36
CA GLU A 363 -6.67 24.07 20.19
C GLU A 363 -7.33 24.25 21.56
N LYS A 364 -8.67 24.30 21.63
CA LYS A 364 -9.39 24.36 22.91
C LYS A 364 -9.14 23.11 23.76
N GLN A 365 -9.23 21.91 23.18
CA GLN A 365 -8.97 20.66 23.91
C GLN A 365 -7.52 20.54 24.38
N ILE A 366 -6.56 20.99 23.58
CA ILE A 366 -5.15 21.04 23.98
C ILE A 366 -5.00 22.04 25.14
N ALA A 367 -5.53 23.25 25.03
CA ALA A 367 -5.43 24.27 26.08
C ALA A 367 -6.09 23.82 27.41
N GLU A 368 -7.23 23.13 27.34
CA GLU A 368 -7.88 22.54 28.52
C GLU A 368 -7.03 21.45 29.17
N LYS A 369 -6.46 20.54 28.36
CA LYS A 369 -5.57 19.49 28.86
C LYS A 369 -4.27 20.05 29.43
N THR A 370 -3.68 21.07 28.80
CA THR A 370 -2.47 21.73 29.31
C THR A 370 -2.74 22.39 30.66
N LYS A 371 -3.87 23.09 30.81
CA LYS A 371 -4.27 23.68 32.11
C LYS A 371 -4.54 22.64 33.19
N ALA A 372 -5.20 21.53 32.84
CA ALA A 372 -5.45 20.46 33.81
C ALA A 372 -4.15 19.82 34.29
N VAL A 373 -3.20 19.60 33.38
CA VAL A 373 -1.87 19.07 33.71
C VAL A 373 -1.08 20.07 34.56
N GLU A 374 -1.06 21.36 34.20
CA GLU A 374 -0.41 22.41 35.00
C GLU A 374 -0.98 22.50 36.41
N ALA A 375 -2.31 22.39 36.57
CA ALA A 375 -2.95 22.36 37.87
C ALA A 375 -2.50 21.15 38.70
N GLU A 376 -2.50 19.95 38.12
CA GLU A 376 -2.05 18.73 38.79
C GLU A 376 -0.57 18.81 39.23
N TYR A 377 0.32 19.33 38.38
CA TYR A 377 1.73 19.52 38.73
C TYR A 377 1.92 20.60 39.80
N SER A 378 1.13 21.69 39.77
CA SER A 378 1.19 22.72 40.78
C SER A 378 0.77 22.21 42.17
N GLU A 379 -0.28 21.39 42.23
CA GLU A 379 -0.70 20.74 43.49
C GLU A 379 0.39 19.81 44.02
N LYS A 380 1.00 18.98 43.16
CA LYS A 380 2.12 18.11 43.55
C LYS A 380 3.33 18.90 44.06
N LEU A 381 3.65 20.03 43.44
CA LEU A 381 4.73 20.93 43.91
C LEU A 381 4.42 21.49 45.29
N THR A 382 3.21 21.99 45.51
CA THR A 382 2.82 22.52 46.84
C THR A 382 2.84 21.45 47.93
N HIS A 383 2.40 20.22 47.62
CA HIS A 383 2.47 19.11 48.55
C HIS A 383 3.92 18.75 48.91
N LEU A 384 4.80 18.62 47.90
CA LEU A 384 6.22 18.36 48.10
C LEU A 384 6.91 19.47 48.91
N GLU A 385 6.58 20.73 48.66
CA GLU A 385 7.11 21.86 49.44
C GLU A 385 6.68 21.78 50.91
N GLN A 386 5.42 21.43 51.19
CA GLN A 386 4.93 21.25 52.56
C GLN A 386 5.62 20.08 53.28
N GLU A 387 5.76 18.94 52.61
CA GLU A 387 6.51 17.79 53.15
C GLU A 387 7.97 18.16 53.44
N HIS A 388 8.62 18.87 52.51
CA HIS A 388 9.99 19.31 52.67
C HIS A 388 10.13 20.28 53.84
N GLN A 389 9.21 21.26 53.99
CA GLN A 389 9.20 22.17 55.14
C GLN A 389 9.03 21.42 56.46
N GLN A 390 8.17 20.40 56.53
CA GLN A 390 8.01 19.59 57.74
C GLN A 390 9.28 18.82 58.08
N ILE A 391 9.94 18.20 57.10
CA ILE A 391 11.21 17.49 57.28
C ILE A 391 12.31 18.46 57.75
N TYR A 392 12.38 19.65 57.15
CA TYR A 392 13.32 20.69 57.56
C TYR A 392 13.06 21.12 58.99
N HIS A 393 11.79 21.37 59.36
CA HIS A 393 11.42 21.76 60.71
C HIS A 393 11.82 20.67 61.72
N GLN A 394 11.50 19.40 61.46
CA GLN A 394 11.90 18.28 62.32
C GLN A 394 13.42 18.19 62.50
N LYS A 395 14.20 18.31 61.42
CA LYS A 395 15.67 18.30 61.48
C LYS A 395 16.24 19.50 62.24
N LEU A 396 15.64 20.68 62.07
CA LEU A 396 16.05 21.91 62.75
C LEU A 396 15.72 21.82 64.24
N THR A 397 14.55 21.32 64.60
CA THR A 397 14.15 21.03 66.00
C THR A 397 15.09 19.99 66.63
N GLN A 398 15.42 18.89 65.95
CA GLN A 398 16.40 17.93 66.44
C GLN A 398 17.77 18.57 66.68
N LYS A 399 18.27 19.38 65.74
CA LYS A 399 19.54 20.10 65.91
C LYS A 399 19.51 21.09 67.07
N LEU A 400 18.42 21.84 67.23
CA LEU A 400 18.24 22.78 68.35
C LEU A 400 18.17 22.04 69.69
N LEU A 401 17.42 20.94 69.79
CA LEU A 401 17.39 20.09 70.99
C LEU A 401 18.77 19.53 71.34
N THR A 402 19.57 19.20 70.32
CA THR A 402 20.96 18.74 70.51
C THR A 402 21.86 19.87 71.00
N LEU A 403 21.74 21.07 70.44
CA LEU A 403 22.54 22.26 70.80
C LEU A 403 22.17 22.83 72.18
N CYS A 404 20.91 22.73 72.58
CA CYS A 404 20.45 23.15 73.91
C CYS A 404 20.79 22.15 75.03
N GLY A 405 21.46 21.02 74.72
CA GLY A 405 21.94 20.06 75.73
C GLY A 405 20.83 19.20 76.37
N ILE A 406 19.60 19.23 75.84
CA ILE A 406 18.43 18.53 76.40
C ILE A 406 18.37 17.05 75.93
N ALA A 407 19.24 16.65 75.00
CA ALA A 407 19.22 15.32 74.40
C ALA A 407 19.73 14.16 75.30
N GLN A 408 20.12 14.41 76.55
CA GLN A 408 20.64 13.36 77.45
C GLN A 408 19.95 13.23 78.83
N ASP A 409 18.98 14.09 79.18
CA ASP A 409 18.22 13.94 80.44
C ASP A 409 16.77 13.51 80.14
N GLY A 410 16.52 12.20 80.25
CA GLY A 410 15.28 11.51 79.91
C GLY A 410 14.06 11.78 80.82
N GLU A 411 14.12 12.76 81.73
CA GLU A 411 13.02 13.05 82.66
C GLU A 411 12.28 14.37 82.40
N LEU A 412 12.73 15.21 81.45
CA LEU A 412 12.06 16.50 81.15
C LEU A 412 11.41 16.57 79.75
N SER A 413 11.55 15.55 78.90
CA SER A 413 11.07 15.58 77.50
C SER A 413 9.66 15.04 77.27
N GLN A 414 8.96 14.56 78.32
CA GLN A 414 7.61 13.96 78.20
C GLN A 414 6.49 14.74 78.88
N GLN A 415 6.72 15.97 79.36
CA GLN A 415 5.64 16.83 79.87
C GLN A 415 5.42 17.99 78.91
N SER A 416 4.19 18.12 78.39
CA SER A 416 3.83 19.33 77.65
C SER A 416 3.87 20.52 78.63
N ILE A 417 4.40 21.66 78.20
CA ILE A 417 4.46 22.90 79.02
C ILE A 417 3.06 23.29 79.56
N ARG A 418 1.97 22.84 78.93
CA ARG A 418 0.59 23.04 79.41
C ARG A 418 0.23 22.15 80.61
N GLU A 419 0.84 20.98 80.77
CA GLU A 419 0.56 20.04 81.85
C GLU A 419 1.31 20.39 83.15
N PHE A 420 2.39 21.18 83.07
CA PHE A 420 3.10 21.70 84.25
C PHE A 420 2.34 22.82 84.98
N VAL A 421 1.33 23.42 84.34
CA VAL A 421 0.67 24.64 84.81
C VAL A 421 -0.78 24.41 85.30
N SER A 422 -1.34 23.19 85.24
CA SER A 422 -2.73 22.95 85.69
C SER A 422 -3.03 21.50 86.15
N PRO A 423 -3.25 21.26 87.46
CA PRO A 423 -3.73 19.97 87.96
C PRO A 423 -5.26 19.77 87.86
N LYS A 424 -5.61 18.49 87.65
CA LYS A 424 -6.87 17.83 87.27
C LYS A 424 -8.05 17.97 88.25
N ALA A 425 -9.27 17.72 87.74
CA ALA A 425 -10.37 17.16 88.54
C ALA A 425 -11.07 16.04 87.74
N GLU A 426 -11.10 14.86 88.33
CA GLU A 426 -11.63 13.60 87.83
C GLU A 426 -13.14 13.43 88.10
N ASP A 427 -13.72 12.52 87.31
CA ASP A 427 -14.86 11.64 87.56
C ASP A 427 -16.31 12.17 87.47
N LYS A 428 -17.00 11.65 86.44
CA LYS A 428 -18.44 11.46 86.41
C LYS A 428 -18.81 10.24 87.26
N ILE A 429 -19.63 10.43 88.28
CA ILE A 429 -20.56 9.42 88.77
C ILE A 429 -21.95 10.00 88.62
N ASN A 430 -22.78 9.36 87.81
CA ASN A 430 -24.22 9.54 87.80
C ASN A 430 -24.76 8.20 88.28
N ASP A 431 -25.45 8.17 89.42
CA ASP A 431 -26.37 7.08 89.68
C ASP A 431 -27.64 7.63 90.35
N LYS A 432 -28.69 7.54 89.54
CA LYS A 432 -30.07 7.19 89.89
C LYS A 432 -30.95 8.13 90.71
N ASP A 433 -32.01 8.48 89.99
CA ASP A 433 -33.41 8.24 90.31
C ASP A 433 -34.23 9.38 90.91
N ASN A 434 -35.22 9.72 90.08
CA ASN A 434 -36.55 10.24 90.38
C ASN A 434 -36.71 11.72 90.75
N GLN A 435 -37.46 12.39 89.86
CA GLN A 435 -38.06 13.73 89.89
C GLN A 435 -37.30 14.83 89.18
#